data_AF-A0A1L7AND2-F1
#
_entry.id   AF-A0A1L7AND2-F1
#
_cell.length_a   1.000
_cell.length_b   1.000
_cell.length_c   1.000
_cell.angle_alpha   90.00
_cell.angle_beta   90.00
_cell.angle_gamma   90.00
#
_symmetry.space_group_name_H-M   'P 1'
#
loop_
_entity.id
_entity.type
_entity.pdbx_description
1 polymer ?
#
loop_
_entity_poly.entity_id
_entity_poly.type
_entity_poly.pdbx_seq_one_letter_code
_entity_poly.pdbx_strand_id
1 'polypeptide(L)'
;MRFTRGPTEGLLAVCPWCREPAALELAEAWTDHAFQLETCCEAAHEEVCAGLADDPAWARDLLRQLGAEVLLGGTLRRVADTGCGQLLLDWKLEIRPVSFAVAAGFVRRHHAHNAAPVAWRYGAAIANGPTRLLGVVMVGNPVARGLMGRGTVEVNRLCIRRDVPRVLAWNACSQLYGWAAREAEARGFERIVTYTRADEEGGSLTASGWTRDARVRGRSWSSPARARRDQGVPIDKCRWSRALRPRRAAGRPSAPNPVMPLTLDAPG
;
A
#
# COMPACT_ATOMS: atom_id res chain seq x y z
N MET A 1 -26.62 20.35 -23.37
CA MET A 1 -26.89 19.08 -24.07
C MET A 1 -25.91 18.08 -23.49
N ARG A 2 -26.34 16.97 -22.87
CA ARG A 2 -25.42 16.00 -22.25
C ARG A 2 -24.88 15.06 -23.31
N PHE A 3 -23.56 14.90 -23.42
CA PHE A 3 -22.95 13.79 -24.15
C PHE A 3 -23.54 12.47 -23.64
N THR A 4 -24.17 11.70 -24.52
CA THR A 4 -24.77 10.41 -24.18
C THR A 4 -23.68 9.42 -23.79
N ARG A 5 -23.82 8.85 -22.58
CA ARG A 5 -22.90 7.87 -21.98
C ARG A 5 -22.91 6.55 -22.79
N GLY A 6 -21.78 6.21 -23.40
CA GLY A 6 -21.50 4.92 -24.05
C GLY A 6 -20.07 4.88 -24.61
N PRO A 7 -19.39 3.72 -24.62
CA PRO A 7 -17.99 3.65 -25.02
C PRO A 7 -17.87 3.83 -26.54
N THR A 8 -17.18 4.87 -26.98
CA THR A 8 -16.69 5.08 -28.36
C THR A 8 -17.68 5.32 -29.51
N GLU A 9 -18.95 5.59 -29.27
CA GLU A 9 -19.87 6.16 -30.29
C GLU A 9 -20.27 7.59 -29.89
N GLY A 10 -19.49 8.59 -30.30
CA GLY A 10 -19.92 9.98 -30.20
C GLY A 10 -18.91 10.98 -29.62
N LEU A 11 -17.63 10.90 -29.97
CA LEU A 11 -16.97 12.18 -30.26
C LEU A 11 -17.69 12.72 -31.48
N LEU A 12 -18.52 13.75 -31.29
CA LEU A 12 -19.17 14.43 -32.39
C LEU A 12 -18.10 14.76 -33.43
N ALA A 13 -18.31 14.43 -34.70
CA ALA A 13 -17.33 14.78 -35.74
C ALA A 13 -17.02 16.30 -35.77
N VAL A 14 -17.97 17.10 -35.25
CA VAL A 14 -17.88 18.56 -35.13
C VAL A 14 -18.22 18.98 -33.70
N CYS A 15 -17.41 19.86 -33.12
CA CYS A 15 -17.64 20.42 -31.80
C CYS A 15 -18.91 21.29 -31.77
N PRO A 16 -19.82 21.11 -30.79
CA PRO A 16 -21.04 21.92 -30.70
C PRO A 16 -20.76 23.39 -30.35
N TRP A 17 -19.57 23.70 -29.81
CA TRP A 17 -19.20 25.02 -29.33
C TRP A 17 -18.48 25.86 -30.38
N CYS A 18 -17.37 25.35 -30.94
CA CYS A 18 -16.58 26.09 -31.93
C CYS A 18 -16.89 25.74 -33.39
N ARG A 19 -17.71 24.70 -33.65
CA ARG A 19 -18.06 24.22 -35.00
C ARG A 19 -16.90 23.70 -35.85
N GLU A 20 -15.72 23.55 -35.27
CA GLU A 20 -14.56 22.87 -35.85
C GLU A 20 -14.59 21.36 -35.60
N PRO A 21 -13.75 20.55 -36.29
CA PRO A 21 -13.59 19.14 -35.97
C PRO A 21 -13.33 18.93 -34.47
N ALA A 22 -14.10 18.05 -33.81
CA ALA A 22 -13.93 17.86 -32.39
C ALA A 22 -12.59 17.15 -32.11
N ALA A 23 -11.78 17.77 -31.25
CA ALA A 23 -10.54 17.21 -30.75
C ALA A 23 -10.63 17.07 -29.22
N LEU A 24 -10.18 15.93 -28.72
CA LEU A 24 -9.95 15.65 -27.30
C LEU A 24 -8.80 14.66 -27.20
N GLU A 25 -7.71 15.09 -26.58
CA GLU A 25 -6.50 14.29 -26.43
C GLU A 25 -5.97 14.39 -25.01
N LEU A 26 -5.34 13.32 -24.54
CA LEU A 26 -4.52 13.35 -23.32
C LEU A 26 -3.11 13.77 -23.71
N ALA A 27 -2.87 15.08 -23.67
CA ALA A 27 -1.61 15.68 -24.12
C ALA A 27 -0.43 15.27 -23.22
N GLU A 28 -0.61 15.40 -21.90
CA GLU A 28 0.43 15.06 -20.93
C GLU A 28 -0.13 14.32 -19.72
N ALA A 29 0.69 13.44 -19.15
CA ALA A 29 0.43 12.80 -17.88
C ALA A 29 1.74 12.65 -17.11
N TRP A 30 1.75 13.03 -15.84
CA TRP A 30 2.96 13.12 -15.04
C TRP A 30 3.01 12.09 -13.91
N THR A 31 4.23 11.82 -13.44
CA THR A 31 4.50 10.81 -12.39
C THR A 31 3.95 11.18 -11.01
N ASP A 32 3.48 12.41 -10.83
CA ASP A 32 2.82 12.91 -9.63
C ASP A 32 1.29 12.83 -9.70
N HIS A 33 0.75 12.10 -10.68
CA HIS A 33 -0.67 11.85 -10.92
C HIS A 33 -1.43 12.99 -11.62
N ALA A 34 -0.80 14.13 -11.88
CA ALA A 34 -1.42 15.17 -12.70
C ALA A 34 -1.53 14.72 -14.17
N PHE A 35 -2.44 15.35 -14.91
CA PHE A 35 -2.59 15.17 -16.34
C PHE A 35 -3.19 16.42 -16.98
N GLN A 36 -3.01 16.55 -18.30
CA GLN A 36 -3.52 17.66 -19.08
C GLN A 36 -4.23 17.14 -20.32
N LEU A 37 -5.41 17.71 -20.57
CA LEU A 37 -6.21 17.45 -21.75
C LEU A 37 -6.08 18.61 -22.73
N GLU A 38 -5.97 18.28 -24.01
CA GLU A 38 -6.11 19.23 -25.10
C GLU A 38 -7.46 19.02 -25.77
N THR A 39 -8.15 20.13 -26.04
CA THR A 39 -9.44 20.16 -26.71
C THR A 39 -9.46 21.22 -27.79
N CYS A 40 -10.36 21.05 -28.76
CA CYS A 40 -10.53 22.01 -29.87
C CYS A 40 -10.92 23.45 -29.44
N CYS A 41 -11.50 23.63 -28.25
CA CYS A 41 -11.80 24.95 -27.68
C CYS A 41 -11.99 24.89 -26.16
N GLU A 42 -12.02 26.05 -25.51
CA GLU A 42 -12.19 26.20 -24.05
C GLU A 42 -13.53 25.68 -23.55
N ALA A 43 -14.65 25.99 -24.23
CA ALA A 43 -15.98 25.49 -23.82
C ALA A 43 -16.05 23.95 -23.82
N ALA A 44 -15.39 23.29 -24.78
CA ALA A 44 -15.27 21.84 -24.79
C ALA A 44 -14.38 21.34 -23.64
N HIS A 45 -13.32 22.06 -23.29
CA HIS A 45 -12.46 21.74 -22.15
C HIS A 45 -13.25 21.75 -20.84
N GLU A 46 -13.98 22.84 -20.59
CA GLU A 46 -14.80 23.01 -19.39
C GLU A 46 -15.86 21.91 -19.26
N GLU A 47 -16.55 21.58 -20.35
CA GLU A 47 -17.56 20.52 -20.34
C GLU A 47 -16.95 19.15 -20.04
N VAL A 48 -15.81 18.81 -20.63
CA VAL A 48 -15.10 17.56 -20.34
C VAL A 48 -14.63 17.52 -18.89
N CYS A 49 -14.01 18.58 -18.38
CA CYS A 49 -13.57 18.67 -16.98
C CYS A 49 -14.73 18.53 -15.99
N ALA A 50 -15.88 19.16 -16.27
CA ALA A 50 -17.07 19.03 -15.46
C ALA A 50 -17.61 17.58 -15.48
N GLY A 51 -17.62 16.94 -16.65
CA GLY A 51 -17.99 15.53 -16.78
C GLY A 51 -17.05 14.60 -16.01
N LEU A 52 -15.75 14.88 -16.02
CA LEU A 52 -14.76 14.05 -15.33
C LEU A 52 -14.94 14.09 -13.81
N ALA A 53 -15.36 15.25 -13.29
CA ALA A 53 -15.64 15.44 -11.87
C ALA A 53 -16.97 14.79 -11.44
N ASP A 54 -18.00 14.84 -12.30
CA ASP A 54 -19.35 14.35 -11.99
C ASP A 54 -19.47 12.82 -12.07
N ASP A 55 -18.80 12.18 -13.03
CA ASP A 55 -18.88 10.72 -13.24
C ASP A 55 -17.51 10.05 -13.22
N PRO A 56 -17.05 9.55 -12.05
CA PRO A 56 -15.76 8.87 -11.93
C PRO A 56 -15.61 7.60 -12.77
N ALA A 57 -16.71 6.92 -13.13
CA ALA A 57 -16.66 5.71 -13.94
C ALA A 57 -16.44 6.07 -15.41
N TRP A 58 -17.21 7.04 -15.91
CA TRP A 58 -17.00 7.63 -17.24
C TRP A 58 -15.60 8.23 -17.36
N ALA A 59 -15.15 8.98 -16.35
CA ALA A 59 -13.84 9.62 -16.34
C ALA A 59 -12.70 8.61 -16.51
N ARG A 60 -12.76 7.51 -15.75
CA ARG A 60 -11.79 6.42 -15.86
C ARG A 60 -11.77 5.81 -17.27
N ASP A 61 -12.95 5.55 -17.83
CA ASP A 61 -13.07 4.88 -19.12
C ASP A 61 -12.64 5.79 -20.27
N LEU A 62 -12.95 7.08 -20.20
CA LEU A 62 -12.45 8.10 -21.12
C LEU A 62 -10.92 8.17 -21.08
N LEU A 63 -10.31 8.34 -19.89
CA LEU A 63 -8.85 8.48 -19.82
C LEU A 63 -8.11 7.19 -20.24
N ARG A 64 -8.72 6.02 -20.08
CA ARG A 64 -8.21 4.77 -20.66
C ARG A 64 -8.21 4.80 -22.17
N GLN A 65 -9.30 5.24 -22.78
CA GLN A 65 -9.42 5.36 -24.24
C GLN A 65 -8.41 6.37 -24.80
N LEU A 66 -8.16 7.47 -24.07
CA LEU A 66 -7.13 8.46 -24.41
C LEU A 66 -5.69 7.98 -24.13
N GLY A 67 -5.48 6.72 -23.72
CA GLY A 67 -4.15 6.13 -23.62
C GLY A 67 -3.42 6.35 -22.29
N ALA A 68 -4.10 6.77 -21.21
CA ALA A 68 -3.45 7.02 -19.92
C ALA A 68 -2.63 5.83 -19.39
N GLU A 69 -3.15 4.60 -19.54
CA GLU A 69 -2.45 3.39 -19.07
C GLU A 69 -1.19 3.08 -19.90
N VAL A 70 -1.16 3.47 -21.18
CA VAL A 70 -0.01 3.30 -22.09
C VAL A 70 1.08 4.32 -21.77
N LEU A 71 0.71 5.57 -21.53
CA LEU A 71 1.66 6.66 -21.27
C LEU A 71 2.48 6.43 -19.99
N LEU A 72 1.82 6.01 -18.91
CA LEU A 72 2.48 5.91 -17.61
C LEU A 72 2.83 4.48 -17.22
N GLY A 73 2.09 3.46 -17.69
CA GLY A 73 2.34 2.05 -17.40
C GLY A 73 1.69 1.59 -16.10
N GLY A 74 0.36 1.38 -16.09
CA GLY A 74 -0.34 0.86 -14.93
C GLY A 74 -1.84 0.78 -15.13
N THR A 75 -2.54 0.08 -14.24
CA THR A 75 -4.01 -0.01 -14.32
C THR A 75 -4.65 1.20 -13.66
N LEU A 76 -5.33 2.04 -14.42
CA LEU A 76 -6.07 3.20 -13.91
C LEU A 76 -7.25 2.71 -13.07
N ARG A 77 -7.29 3.10 -11.79
CA ARG A 77 -8.36 2.72 -10.86
C ARG A 77 -9.54 3.67 -10.98
N ARG A 78 -9.26 4.98 -10.98
CA ARG A 78 -10.23 6.07 -11.15
C ARG A 78 -9.52 7.38 -11.48
N VAL A 79 -10.31 8.40 -11.82
CA VAL A 79 -9.91 9.80 -11.67
C VAL A 79 -10.34 10.27 -10.29
N ALA A 80 -9.43 10.87 -9.54
CA ALA A 80 -9.64 11.29 -8.17
C ALA A 80 -9.70 12.82 -8.07
N ASP A 81 -10.80 13.34 -7.53
CA ASP A 81 -10.89 14.74 -7.11
C ASP A 81 -10.22 14.90 -5.73
N THR A 82 -9.36 15.90 -5.62
CA THR A 82 -8.69 16.28 -4.36
C THR A 82 -9.62 17.04 -3.41
N GLY A 83 -10.81 17.46 -3.86
CA GLY A 83 -11.76 18.28 -3.13
C GLY A 83 -11.56 19.79 -3.33
N CYS A 84 -10.55 20.19 -4.12
CA CYS A 84 -10.34 21.57 -4.56
C CYS A 84 -10.44 21.74 -6.08
N GLY A 85 -11.06 20.77 -6.78
CA GLY A 85 -11.27 20.80 -8.23
C GLY A 85 -10.08 20.28 -9.05
N GLN A 86 -8.98 19.89 -8.41
CA GLN A 86 -7.88 19.22 -9.10
C GLN A 86 -8.19 17.73 -9.26
N LEU A 87 -8.18 17.27 -10.52
CA LEU A 87 -8.33 15.87 -10.88
C LEU A 87 -6.97 15.18 -11.01
N LEU A 88 -6.86 13.97 -10.48
CA LEU A 88 -5.63 13.18 -10.48
C LEU A 88 -5.88 11.75 -10.99
N LEU A 89 -4.89 11.20 -11.69
CA LEU A 89 -4.87 9.80 -12.08
C LEU A 89 -4.58 8.91 -10.88
N ASP A 90 -5.57 8.19 -10.40
CA ASP A 90 -5.43 7.26 -9.29
C ASP A 90 -5.31 5.84 -9.84
N TRP A 91 -4.15 5.24 -9.68
CA TRP A 91 -3.85 3.91 -10.18
C TRP A 91 -4.20 2.83 -9.16
N LYS A 92 -4.23 1.59 -9.63
CA LYS A 92 -4.29 0.43 -8.75
C LYS A 92 -3.06 0.42 -7.83
N LEU A 93 -3.31 0.22 -6.54
CA LEU A 93 -2.24 0.08 -5.57
C LEU A 93 -1.55 -1.28 -5.72
N GLU A 94 -0.22 -1.27 -5.67
CA GLU A 94 0.60 -2.45 -5.85
C GLU A 94 1.57 -2.61 -4.68
N ILE A 95 1.59 -3.81 -4.11
CA ILE A 95 2.57 -4.17 -3.08
C ILE A 95 3.78 -4.79 -3.78
N ARG A 96 4.97 -4.27 -3.48
CA ARG A 96 6.23 -4.66 -4.12
C ARG A 96 7.29 -5.03 -3.08
N PRO A 97 8.25 -5.91 -3.41
CA PRO A 97 9.43 -6.13 -2.61
C PRO A 97 10.19 -4.81 -2.38
N VAL A 98 10.82 -4.68 -1.21
CA VAL A 98 11.64 -3.52 -0.89
C VAL A 98 12.83 -3.97 -0.05
N SER A 99 13.98 -3.32 -0.21
CA SER A 99 15.13 -3.57 0.65
C SER A 99 14.94 -2.88 2.01
N PHE A 100 15.59 -3.41 3.04
CA PHE A 100 15.59 -2.79 4.37
C PHE A 100 16.07 -1.33 4.31
N ALA A 101 17.16 -1.08 3.57
CA ALA A 101 17.77 0.24 3.46
C ALA A 101 16.79 1.27 2.86
N VAL A 102 16.06 0.89 1.81
CA VAL A 102 15.06 1.75 1.17
C VAL A 102 13.88 2.00 2.11
N ALA A 103 13.35 0.96 2.76
CA ALA A 103 12.24 1.11 3.70
C ALA A 103 12.62 1.96 4.92
N ALA A 104 13.78 1.73 5.51
CA ALA A 104 14.28 2.52 6.62
C ALA A 104 14.54 3.98 6.22
N GLY A 105 15.08 4.22 5.02
CA GLY A 105 15.24 5.55 4.45
C GLY A 105 13.91 6.27 4.24
N PHE A 106 12.89 5.56 3.75
CA PHE A 106 11.54 6.09 3.61
C PHE A 106 10.94 6.49 4.95
N VAL A 107 11.02 5.61 5.96
CA VAL A 107 10.53 5.90 7.32
C VAL A 107 11.23 7.13 7.91
N ARG A 108 12.56 7.26 7.76
CA ARG A 108 13.30 8.43 8.25
C ARG A 108 12.83 9.74 7.62
N ARG A 109 12.42 9.73 6.34
CA ARG A 109 11.93 10.93 5.65
C ARG A 109 10.49 11.28 5.98
N HIS A 110 9.61 10.29 6.16
CA HIS A 110 8.16 10.52 6.17
C HIS A 110 7.47 10.21 7.51
N HIS A 111 8.14 9.54 8.45
CA HIS A 111 7.50 9.14 9.70
C HIS A 111 7.69 10.22 10.79
N ALA A 112 6.62 10.95 11.08
CA ALA A 112 6.64 12.13 11.96
C ALA A 112 7.13 11.88 13.40
N HIS A 113 6.96 10.68 13.96
CA HIS A 113 7.12 10.47 15.40
C HIS A 113 8.19 9.46 15.83
N ASN A 114 8.59 8.54 14.95
CA ASN A 114 9.41 7.40 15.35
C ASN A 114 10.52 7.17 14.32
N ALA A 115 11.73 6.95 14.82
CA ALA A 115 12.84 6.51 13.99
C ALA A 115 12.55 5.14 13.34
N ALA A 116 13.20 4.89 12.20
CA ALA A 116 13.20 3.59 11.55
C ALA A 116 13.77 2.50 12.49
N PRO A 117 13.28 1.25 12.42
CA PRO A 117 13.88 0.13 13.15
C PRO A 117 15.32 -0.10 12.68
N VAL A 118 16.16 -0.63 13.56
CA VAL A 118 17.57 -0.98 13.25
C VAL A 118 17.70 -2.33 12.56
N ALA A 119 16.67 -3.17 12.63
CA ALA A 119 16.61 -4.47 11.96
C ALA A 119 15.14 -4.82 11.68
N TRP A 120 14.93 -5.76 10.77
CA TRP A 120 13.62 -6.32 10.47
C TRP A 120 13.75 -7.83 10.21
N ARG A 121 12.61 -8.52 10.09
CA ARG A 121 12.53 -9.86 9.50
C ARG A 121 12.17 -9.79 8.03
N TYR A 122 11.23 -8.92 7.69
CA TYR A 122 10.75 -8.70 6.32
C TYR A 122 9.92 -7.41 6.25
N GLY A 123 9.56 -7.02 5.03
CA GLY A 123 8.68 -5.91 4.79
C GLY A 123 8.38 -5.74 3.31
N ALA A 124 7.54 -4.77 3.00
CA ALA A 124 7.14 -4.46 1.63
C ALA A 124 6.92 -2.96 1.46
N ALA A 125 6.98 -2.54 0.21
CA ALA A 125 6.55 -1.23 -0.25
C ALA A 125 5.13 -1.32 -0.83
N ILE A 126 4.41 -0.20 -0.82
CA ILE A 126 3.19 -0.02 -1.59
C ILE A 126 3.32 1.21 -2.48
N ALA A 127 2.94 1.06 -3.75
CA ALA A 127 2.98 2.10 -4.76
C ALA A 127 1.58 2.35 -5.33
N ASN A 128 1.33 3.58 -5.81
CA ASN A 128 0.17 3.91 -6.62
C ASN A 128 0.67 4.10 -8.05
N GLY A 129 0.52 3.04 -8.85
CA GLY A 129 1.05 3.00 -10.20
C GLY A 129 2.55 2.72 -10.27
N PRO A 130 3.15 2.91 -11.45
CA PRO A 130 4.49 2.41 -11.80
C PRO A 130 5.62 3.08 -11.03
N THR A 131 5.56 4.40 -10.85
CA THR A 131 6.72 5.19 -10.42
C THR A 131 6.58 5.76 -9.01
N ARG A 132 5.38 5.74 -8.40
CA ARG A 132 5.12 6.45 -7.14
C ARG A 132 5.06 5.52 -5.93
N LEU A 133 6.18 5.44 -5.20
CA LEU A 133 6.20 4.83 -3.86
C LEU A 133 5.36 5.67 -2.87
N LEU A 134 4.36 5.04 -2.26
CA LEU A 134 3.46 5.68 -1.29
C LEU A 134 3.80 5.35 0.15
N GLY A 135 4.33 4.16 0.41
CA GLY A 135 4.55 3.74 1.78
C GLY A 135 5.26 2.41 1.92
N VAL A 136 5.57 2.07 3.16
CA VAL A 136 6.27 0.84 3.53
C VAL A 136 5.71 0.24 4.80
N VAL A 137 5.85 -1.08 4.93
CA VAL A 137 5.64 -1.83 6.17
C VAL A 137 6.91 -2.58 6.53
N MET A 138 7.28 -2.53 7.80
CA MET A 138 8.46 -3.19 8.34
C MET A 138 8.03 -4.07 9.52
N VAL A 139 8.28 -5.37 9.40
CA VAL A 139 7.94 -6.38 10.40
C VAL A 139 9.20 -6.95 11.01
N GLY A 140 9.23 -7.10 12.32
CA GLY A 140 10.37 -7.63 13.04
C GLY A 140 9.96 -8.35 14.32
N ASN A 141 10.95 -8.54 15.20
CA ASN A 141 10.68 -9.10 16.51
C ASN A 141 9.84 -8.11 17.35
N PRO A 142 8.96 -8.61 18.23
CA PRO A 142 8.23 -7.75 19.15
C PRO A 142 9.18 -6.93 20.02
N VAL A 143 8.88 -5.64 20.19
CA VAL A 143 9.64 -4.76 21.08
C VAL A 143 9.38 -5.14 22.54
N ALA A 144 8.16 -5.57 22.85
CA ALA A 144 7.81 -6.09 24.16
C ALA A 144 8.40 -7.49 24.36
N ARG A 145 9.41 -7.61 25.24
CA ARG A 145 10.12 -8.87 25.51
C ARG A 145 9.22 -10.05 25.87
N GLY A 146 8.11 -9.80 26.58
CA GLY A 146 7.16 -10.86 26.95
C GLY A 146 6.52 -11.57 25.76
N LEU A 147 6.51 -10.94 24.57
CA LEU A 147 5.99 -11.51 23.32
C LEU A 147 7.09 -12.17 22.47
N MET A 148 8.36 -11.89 22.73
CA MET A 148 9.47 -12.46 21.96
C MET A 148 9.56 -13.97 22.16
N GLY A 149 9.93 -14.70 21.10
CA GLY A 149 10.11 -16.16 21.14
C GLY A 149 8.82 -16.98 21.23
N ARG A 150 7.63 -16.35 21.23
CA ARG A 150 6.32 -17.02 21.35
C ARG A 150 5.56 -17.09 20.03
N GLY A 151 6.26 -17.44 18.94
CA GLY A 151 5.66 -17.50 17.59
C GLY A 151 5.07 -16.17 17.11
N THR A 152 5.52 -15.04 17.65
CA THR A 152 4.93 -13.71 17.44
C THR A 152 5.87 -12.77 16.71
N VAL A 153 5.33 -12.03 15.74
CA VAL A 153 6.01 -10.90 15.09
C VAL A 153 5.24 -9.59 15.30
N GLU A 154 5.92 -8.47 15.09
CA GLU A 154 5.33 -7.14 15.24
C GLU A 154 5.53 -6.31 13.98
N VAL A 155 4.47 -5.64 13.51
CA VAL A 155 4.61 -4.52 12.57
C VAL A 155 5.26 -3.38 13.34
N ASN A 156 6.59 -3.31 13.29
CA ASN A 156 7.32 -2.29 14.03
C ASN A 156 7.08 -0.91 13.45
N ARG A 157 6.97 -0.80 12.11
CA ARG A 157 6.61 0.45 11.43
C ARG A 157 5.70 0.18 10.25
N LEU A 158 4.71 1.05 10.11
CA LEU A 158 3.99 1.26 8.86
C LEU A 158 4.03 2.76 8.61
N CYS A 159 4.52 3.16 7.44
CA CYS A 159 4.67 4.57 7.08
C CYS A 159 4.08 4.79 5.70
N ILE A 160 3.10 5.67 5.62
CA ILE A 160 2.58 6.24 4.37
C ILE A 160 3.00 7.70 4.34
N ARG A 161 3.49 8.17 3.20
CA ARG A 161 3.85 9.57 3.02
C ARG A 161 2.61 10.47 3.11
N ARG A 162 2.77 11.68 3.63
CA ARG A 162 1.66 12.63 3.89
C ARG A 162 1.68 13.85 2.98
N ASP A 163 2.72 13.98 2.16
CA ASP A 163 2.94 15.01 1.15
C ASP A 163 2.28 14.65 -0.20
N VAL A 164 1.28 13.76 -0.17
CA VAL A 164 0.45 13.42 -1.33
C VAL A 164 -1.02 13.51 -0.93
N PRO A 165 -1.93 13.87 -1.84
CA PRO A 165 -3.36 13.86 -1.58
C PRO A 165 -3.82 12.52 -0.99
N ARG A 166 -4.58 12.57 0.11
CA ARG A 166 -5.04 11.36 0.84
C ARG A 166 -5.81 10.39 -0.05
N VAL A 167 -6.51 10.93 -1.06
CA VAL A 167 -7.30 10.17 -2.03
C VAL A 167 -6.45 9.12 -2.78
N LEU A 168 -5.16 9.40 -3.01
CA LEU A 168 -4.21 8.51 -3.69
C LEU A 168 -3.67 7.41 -2.76
N ALA A 169 -3.68 7.64 -1.45
CA ALA A 169 -3.21 6.68 -0.44
C ALA A 169 -4.33 5.84 0.19
N TRP A 170 -5.55 5.97 -0.33
CA TRP A 170 -6.71 5.25 0.18
C TRP A 170 -6.48 3.73 0.19
N ASN A 171 -6.83 3.07 1.29
CA ASN A 171 -6.59 1.65 1.55
C ASN A 171 -5.12 1.19 1.61
N ALA A 172 -4.13 2.07 1.45
CA ALA A 172 -2.73 1.66 1.47
C ALA A 172 -2.33 1.00 2.80
N CYS A 173 -2.72 1.60 3.94
CA CYS A 173 -2.47 1.04 5.27
C CYS A 173 -3.09 -0.35 5.45
N SER A 174 -4.38 -0.50 5.11
CA SER A 174 -5.11 -1.77 5.28
C SER A 174 -4.49 -2.89 4.42
N GLN A 175 -4.09 -2.57 3.19
CA GLN A 175 -3.42 -3.53 2.30
C GLN A 175 -2.06 -3.96 2.82
N LEU A 176 -1.26 -3.02 3.34
CA LEU A 176 0.03 -3.31 3.97
C LEU A 176 -0.13 -4.17 5.24
N TYR A 177 -1.10 -3.88 6.11
CA TYR A 177 -1.39 -4.71 7.29
C TYR A 177 -1.87 -6.11 6.88
N GLY A 178 -2.74 -6.21 5.88
CA GLY A 178 -3.21 -7.49 5.36
C GLY A 178 -2.09 -8.31 4.71
N TRP A 179 -1.17 -7.67 3.99
CA TRP A 179 0.03 -8.32 3.45
C TRP A 179 0.97 -8.80 4.55
N ALA A 180 1.26 -7.94 5.54
CA ALA A 180 2.16 -8.29 6.63
C ALA A 180 1.69 -9.52 7.43
N ALA A 181 0.38 -9.65 7.65
CA ALA A 181 -0.22 -10.80 8.31
C ALA A 181 -0.15 -12.08 7.46
N ARG A 182 -0.45 -12.00 6.16
CA ARG A 182 -0.32 -13.16 5.24
C ARG A 182 1.12 -13.64 5.14
N GLU A 183 2.06 -12.71 5.06
CA GLU A 183 3.49 -13.02 5.02
C GLU A 183 3.98 -13.61 6.36
N ALA A 184 3.45 -13.14 7.49
CA ALA A 184 3.73 -13.74 8.80
C ALA A 184 3.28 -15.20 8.85
N GLU A 185 2.05 -15.46 8.39
CA GLU A 185 1.46 -16.79 8.37
C GLU A 185 2.25 -17.75 7.48
N ALA A 186 2.61 -17.30 6.27
CA ALA A 186 3.44 -18.07 5.34
C ALA A 186 4.82 -18.43 5.92
N ARG A 187 5.37 -17.57 6.79
CA ARG A 187 6.65 -17.78 7.47
C ARG A 187 6.54 -18.64 8.74
N GLY A 188 5.35 -19.12 9.09
CA GLY A 188 5.16 -20.00 10.24
C GLY A 188 4.86 -19.29 11.56
N PHE A 189 4.60 -17.98 11.57
CA PHE A 189 4.20 -17.29 12.79
C PHE A 189 2.73 -17.57 13.13
N GLU A 190 2.44 -17.66 14.42
CA GLU A 190 1.10 -17.94 14.95
C GLU A 190 0.32 -16.66 15.23
N ARG A 191 1.02 -15.54 15.35
CA ARG A 191 0.42 -14.24 15.72
C ARG A 191 1.26 -13.08 15.21
N ILE A 192 0.59 -12.04 14.75
CA ILE A 192 1.19 -10.75 14.46
C ILE A 192 0.53 -9.67 15.32
N VAL A 193 1.32 -8.72 15.80
CA VAL A 193 0.85 -7.59 16.61
C VAL A 193 1.32 -6.24 16.07
N THR A 194 0.63 -5.19 16.48
CA THR A 194 1.06 -3.80 16.28
C THR A 194 0.49 -2.93 17.40
N TYR A 195 0.92 -1.68 17.44
CA TYR A 195 0.44 -0.70 18.41
C TYR A 195 0.04 0.59 17.69
N THR A 196 -1.12 1.11 18.05
CA THR A 196 -1.55 2.48 17.75
C THR A 196 -1.55 3.29 19.03
N ARG A 197 -1.57 4.62 18.95
CA ARG A 197 -1.96 5.42 20.11
C ARG A 197 -3.41 5.10 20.50
N ALA A 198 -3.77 5.32 21.76
CA ALA A 198 -5.11 5.03 22.26
C ALA A 198 -6.19 5.96 21.68
N ASP A 199 -5.80 7.16 21.23
CA ASP A 199 -6.65 8.13 20.54
C ASP A 199 -6.73 7.91 19.03
N GLU A 200 -6.01 6.93 18.48
CA GLU A 200 -6.14 6.52 17.08
C GLU A 200 -7.25 5.45 16.95
N GLU A 201 -8.19 5.68 16.03
CA GLU A 201 -9.34 4.80 15.80
C GLU A 201 -8.91 3.40 15.31
N GLY A 202 -7.88 3.32 14.48
CA GLY A 202 -7.37 2.05 13.94
C GLY A 202 -8.22 1.44 12.82
N GLY A 203 -9.00 2.23 12.08
CA GLY A 203 -9.88 1.74 11.01
C GLY A 203 -9.19 0.84 9.98
N SER A 204 -7.92 1.11 9.62
CA SER A 204 -7.15 0.25 8.71
C SER A 204 -6.82 -1.14 9.27
N LEU A 205 -6.72 -1.27 10.60
CA LEU A 205 -6.50 -2.55 11.28
C LEU A 205 -7.78 -3.37 11.31
N THR A 206 -8.91 -2.74 11.66
CA THR A 206 -10.23 -3.37 11.59
C THR A 206 -10.52 -3.87 10.17
N ALA A 207 -10.31 -3.02 9.15
CA ALA A 207 -10.51 -3.38 7.74
C ALA A 207 -9.60 -4.51 7.25
N SER A 208 -8.50 -4.80 7.95
CA SER A 208 -7.57 -5.88 7.61
C SER A 208 -7.67 -7.09 8.55
N GLY A 209 -8.76 -7.19 9.32
CA GLY A 209 -9.09 -8.35 10.16
C GLY A 209 -8.29 -8.45 11.45
N TRP A 210 -7.83 -7.32 12.00
CA TRP A 210 -7.15 -7.27 13.28
C TRP A 210 -8.12 -6.95 14.41
N THR A 211 -7.81 -7.40 15.61
CA THR A 211 -8.60 -7.18 16.82
C THR A 211 -7.80 -6.41 17.85
N ARG A 212 -8.43 -5.40 18.47
CA ARG A 212 -7.86 -4.67 19.60
C ARG A 212 -7.91 -5.57 20.83
N ASP A 213 -6.76 -5.99 21.36
CA ASP A 213 -6.68 -7.04 22.39
C ASP A 213 -6.13 -6.55 23.73
N ALA A 214 -5.50 -5.37 23.77
CA ALA A 214 -5.04 -4.77 25.02
C ALA A 214 -4.96 -3.24 24.94
N ARG A 215 -5.19 -2.58 26.08
CA ARG A 215 -4.78 -1.20 26.31
C ARG A 215 -3.50 -1.19 27.14
N VAL A 216 -2.48 -0.49 26.66
CA VAL A 216 -1.16 -0.41 27.29
C VAL A 216 -0.96 1.01 27.77
N ARG A 217 -0.78 1.19 29.07
CA ARG A 217 -0.52 2.52 29.65
C ARG A 217 0.82 3.07 29.14
N GLY A 218 0.82 4.36 28.79
CA GLY A 218 2.06 5.08 28.50
C GLY A 218 2.98 5.02 29.72
N ARG A 219 4.23 4.61 29.54
CA ARG A 219 5.24 4.59 30.61
C ARG A 219 6.57 5.05 30.07
N SER A 220 7.39 5.62 30.95
CA SER A 220 8.80 5.88 30.66
C SER A 220 9.52 4.57 30.32
N TRP A 221 10.39 4.62 29.33
CA TRP A 221 11.32 3.53 29.03
C TRP A 221 12.59 3.60 29.89
N SER A 222 12.71 4.64 30.73
CA SER A 222 13.74 4.75 31.75
C SER A 222 13.41 3.87 32.94
N SER A 223 14.41 3.16 33.44
CA SER A 223 14.33 2.47 34.74
C SER A 223 15.64 2.70 35.51
N PRO A 224 15.67 2.49 36.83
CA PRO A 224 16.91 2.65 37.62
C PRO A 224 18.07 1.82 37.06
N ALA A 225 17.78 0.62 36.53
CA ALA A 225 18.77 -0.27 35.91
C ALA A 225 19.14 0.11 34.47
N ARG A 226 18.38 1.00 33.82
CA ARG A 226 18.63 1.43 32.44
C ARG A 226 18.04 2.80 32.17
N ALA A 227 18.80 3.82 32.51
CA ALA A 227 18.45 5.20 32.19
C ALA A 227 18.27 5.34 30.67
N ARG A 228 17.11 5.84 30.27
CA ARG A 228 16.83 6.20 28.87
C ARG A 228 16.18 7.56 28.82
N ARG A 229 16.50 8.34 27.80
CA ARG A 229 15.75 9.54 27.47
C ARG A 229 14.50 9.12 26.70
N ASP A 230 13.32 9.42 27.24
CA ASP A 230 12.08 9.18 26.53
C ASP A 230 11.99 10.10 25.31
N GLN A 231 11.53 9.54 24.19
CA GLN A 231 11.24 10.31 22.99
C GLN A 231 9.78 10.75 23.04
N GLY A 232 9.52 11.83 23.78
CA GLY A 232 8.21 12.46 23.92
C GLY A 232 7.43 12.06 25.18
N VAL A 233 6.21 12.60 25.31
CA VAL A 233 5.31 12.33 26.44
C VAL A 233 4.82 10.88 26.37
N PRO A 234 4.82 10.14 27.49
CA PRO A 234 4.21 8.81 27.55
C PRO A 234 2.72 8.88 27.17
N ILE A 235 2.35 8.22 26.09
CA ILE A 235 0.95 8.16 25.61
C ILE A 235 0.48 6.71 25.69
N ASP A 236 -0.77 6.54 26.13
CA ASP A 236 -1.46 5.26 26.11
C ASP A 236 -1.54 4.69 24.69
N LYS A 237 -1.42 3.37 24.58
CA LYS A 237 -1.45 2.65 23.31
C LYS A 237 -2.53 1.59 23.33
N CYS A 238 -3.05 1.28 22.15
CA CYS A 238 -3.84 0.09 21.92
C CYS A 238 -2.99 -0.94 21.19
N ARG A 239 -2.90 -2.15 21.75
CA ARG A 239 -2.33 -3.28 21.04
C ARG A 239 -3.43 -3.88 20.16
N TRP A 240 -3.03 -4.17 18.94
CA TRP A 240 -3.82 -4.90 17.98
C TRP A 240 -3.11 -6.21 17.69
N SER A 241 -3.88 -7.28 17.54
CA SER A 241 -3.36 -8.59 17.19
C SER A 241 -4.21 -9.22 16.10
N ARG A 242 -3.56 -10.12 15.35
CA ARG A 242 -4.24 -11.04 14.46
C ARG A 242 -3.66 -12.43 14.68
N ALA A 243 -4.53 -13.38 15.01
CA ALA A 243 -4.19 -14.79 15.07
C ALA A 243 -3.98 -15.30 13.64
N LEU A 244 -2.95 -16.13 13.46
CA LEU A 244 -2.54 -16.66 12.17
C LEU A 244 -2.65 -18.18 12.20
N ARG A 245 -2.87 -18.79 11.05
CA ARG A 245 -2.97 -20.25 10.92
C ARG A 245 -1.87 -20.76 9.99
N PRO A 246 -0.60 -20.76 10.42
CA PRO A 246 0.48 -21.21 9.57
C PRO A 246 0.23 -22.65 9.15
N ARG A 247 0.36 -22.95 7.86
CA ARG A 247 0.34 -24.34 7.41
C ARG A 247 1.53 -25.03 8.07
N ARG A 248 1.27 -26.06 8.88
CA ARG A 248 2.35 -26.94 9.35
C ARG A 248 3.09 -27.40 8.11
N ALA A 249 4.41 -27.18 8.06
CA ALA A 249 5.22 -27.83 7.05
C ALA A 249 4.92 -29.32 7.12
N ALA A 250 4.55 -29.94 5.98
CA ALA A 250 4.51 -31.39 5.90
C ALA A 250 5.87 -31.86 6.42
N GLY A 251 5.87 -32.75 7.42
CA GLY A 251 7.09 -33.29 7.97
C GLY A 251 7.98 -33.72 6.81
N ARG A 252 9.26 -33.35 6.85
CA ARG A 252 10.24 -33.82 5.87
C ARG A 252 10.05 -35.33 5.76
N PRO A 253 9.78 -35.93 4.57
CA PRO A 253 9.75 -37.38 4.48
C PRO A 253 11.06 -37.90 5.07
N SER A 254 10.97 -38.88 5.96
CA SER A 254 12.14 -39.54 6.52
C SER A 254 13.05 -39.94 5.37
N ALA A 255 14.36 -39.71 5.52
CA ALA A 255 15.33 -40.15 4.52
C ALA A 255 15.03 -41.62 4.14
N PRO A 256 15.05 -41.97 2.84
CA PRO A 256 14.93 -43.37 2.46
C PRO A 256 16.00 -44.18 3.20
N ASN A 257 15.63 -45.38 3.67
CA ASN A 257 16.57 -46.30 4.30
C ASN A 257 17.84 -46.41 3.43
N PRO A 258 19.03 -46.44 4.03
CA PRO A 258 20.26 -46.61 3.26
C PRO A 258 20.14 -47.91 2.46
N VAL A 259 20.08 -47.77 1.14
CA VAL A 259 20.18 -48.90 0.22
C VAL A 259 21.60 -49.43 0.37
N MET A 260 21.74 -50.64 0.92
CA MET A 260 23.03 -51.33 0.91
C MET A 260 23.52 -51.43 -0.54
N PRO A 261 24.76 -51.02 -0.85
CA PRO A 261 25.29 -51.21 -2.19
C PRO A 261 25.41 -52.70 -2.48
N LEU A 262 24.84 -53.13 -3.61
CA LEU A 262 25.11 -54.43 -4.20
C LEU A 262 26.61 -54.50 -4.51
N THR A 263 27.33 -55.34 -3.77
CA THR A 263 28.69 -55.76 -4.13
C THR A 263 28.63 -56.50 -5.46
N LEU A 264 29.24 -55.93 -6.49
CA LEU A 264 29.59 -56.65 -7.69
C LEU A 264 30.82 -57.50 -7.37
N ASP A 265 30.62 -58.80 -7.21
CA ASP A 265 31.72 -59.76 -7.22
C ASP A 265 32.43 -59.66 -8.57
N ALA A 266 33.72 -59.32 -8.53
CA ALA A 266 34.59 -59.38 -9.68
C ALA A 266 34.99 -60.85 -9.95
N PRO A 267 35.02 -61.31 -11.21
CA PRO A 267 35.44 -62.67 -11.52
C PRO A 267 36.96 -62.82 -11.37
N GLY A 268 37.38 -63.87 -10.67
CA GLY A 268 38.71 -64.48 -10.77
C GLY A 268 38.69 -65.67 -11.72
#